data_AF-A0A359D6W3-F1
#
_entry.id   AF-A0A359D6W3-F1
#
_cell.length_a   1.000
_cell.length_b   1.000
_cell.length_c   1.000
_cell.angle_alpha   90.00
_cell.angle_beta   90.00
_cell.angle_gamma   90.00
#
_symmetry.space_group_name_H-M   'P 1'
#
loop_
_entity.id
_entity.type
_entity.pdbx_description
1 polymer ?
#
loop_
_entity_poly.entity_id
_entity_poly.type
_entity_poly.pdbx_seq_one_letter_code
_entity_poly.pdbx_strand_id
1 'polypeptide(L)' 'QHLDQQAQSVLADLVVKTVFATLPELIDPPLQALPAHLTPEAKMIEQLRFIFIGAKHWQGLGLGA' A
#
# COMPACT_ATOMS: atom_id res chain seq x y z
N GLN A 1 -2.77 19.47 7.97
CA GLN A 1 -1.46 18.98 8.45
C GLN A 1 -0.81 18.26 7.28
N HIS A 2 0.34 18.75 6.79
CA HIS A 2 1.13 18.03 5.78
C HIS A 2 2.12 17.12 6.52
N LEU A 3 2.32 15.90 6.03
CA LEU A 3 3.38 15.02 6.53
C LEU A 3 4.73 15.72 6.31
N ASP A 4 5.64 15.61 7.29
CA ASP A 4 7.03 16.05 7.09
C ASP A 4 7.74 15.18 6.04
N GLN A 5 8.91 15.63 5.59
CA GLN A 5 9.66 14.94 4.53
C GLN A 5 10.05 13.50 4.91
N GLN A 6 10.31 13.23 6.19
CA GLN A 6 10.72 11.90 6.65
C GLN A 6 9.52 10.94 6.65
N ALA A 7 8.37 11.40 7.12
CA ALA A 7 7.10 10.68 7.07
C ALA A 7 6.64 10.43 5.63
N GLN A 8 6.85 11.40 4.72
CA GLN A 8 6.60 11.21 3.29
C GLN A 8 7.50 10.12 2.69
N SER A 9 8.78 10.08 3.07
CA SER A 9 9.73 9.05 2.60
C SER A 9 9.31 7.65 3.05
N VAL A 10 8.88 7.49 4.30
CA VAL A 10 8.37 6.21 4.83
C VAL A 10 7.08 5.80 4.12
N LEU A 11 6.17 6.74 3.88
CA LEU A 11 4.93 6.46 3.14
C LEU A 11 5.22 6.02 1.71
N ALA A 12 6.16 6.68 1.03
CA ALA A 12 6.57 6.32 -0.33
C ALA A 12 7.18 4.91 -0.38
N ASP A 13 8.07 4.59 0.55
CA ASP A 13 8.67 3.26 0.68
C ASP A 13 7.60 2.17 0.92
N LEU A 14 6.62 2.44 1.79
CA LEU A 14 5.50 1.53 2.05
C LEU A 14 4.66 1.28 0.78
N VAL A 15 4.36 2.33 0.02
CA VAL A 15 3.61 2.21 -1.25
C VAL A 15 4.39 1.38 -2.26
N VAL A 16 5.68 1.66 -2.45
CA VAL A 16 6.54 0.92 -3.40
C VAL A 16 6.62 -0.56 -3.00
N LYS A 17 6.85 -0.86 -1.71
CA LYS A 17 6.89 -2.22 -1.20
C LYS A 17 5.58 -2.96 -1.43
N THR A 18 4.44 -2.31 -1.22
CA THR A 18 3.11 -2.91 -1.40
C THR A 18 2.88 -3.30 -2.87
N VAL A 19 3.22 -2.42 -3.81
CA VAL A 19 3.08 -2.70 -5.25
C VAL A 19 4.04 -3.81 -5.67
N PHE A 20 5.32 -3.71 -5.30
CA PHE A 20 6.33 -4.70 -5.69
C PHE A 20 6.07 -6.09 -5.10
N ALA A 21 5.59 -6.16 -3.87
CA ALA A 21 5.21 -7.43 -3.24
C ALA A 21 4.02 -8.12 -3.94
N THR A 22 3.20 -7.36 -4.67
CA THR A 22 2.05 -7.88 -5.43
C THR A 22 2.42 -8.30 -6.86
N LEU A 23 3.60 -7.91 -7.37
CA LEU A 23 4.07 -8.29 -8.71
C LEU A 23 4.10 -9.80 -8.98
N PRO A 24 4.51 -10.68 -8.04
CA PRO A 24 4.50 -12.13 -8.28
C PRO A 24 3.10 -12.65 -8.64
N GLU A 25 2.05 -12.06 -8.07
CA GLU A 25 0.66 -12.43 -8.33
C GLU A 25 0.16 -11.95 -9.71
N LEU A 26 0.92 -11.08 -10.39
CA LEU A 26 0.60 -10.52 -11.72
C LEU A 26 1.38 -11.18 -12.86
N ILE A 27 2.43 -11.97 -12.55
CA ILE A 27 3.25 -12.64 -13.57
C ILE A 27 2.52 -13.88 -14.11
N ASP A 28 1.98 -14.71 -13.21
CA ASP A 28 1.29 -15.93 -13.58
C ASP A 28 -0.23 -15.70 -13.65
N PRO A 29 -0.91 -16.16 -14.72
CA PRO A 29 -2.37 -16.11 -14.77
C PRO A 29 -2.96 -16.96 -13.63
N PRO A 30 -4.05 -16.49 -13.00
CA PRO A 30 -4.64 -17.21 -11.87
C PRO A 30 -5.13 -18.60 -12.31
N LEU A 31 -4.75 -19.62 -11.55
CA LEU A 31 -5.07 -21.04 -11.83
C LEU A 31 -6.59 -21.31 -11.92
N GLN A 32 -7.41 -20.45 -11.31
CA GLN A 32 -8.87 -20.48 -11.34
C GLN A 32 -9.41 -19.06 -11.43
N ALA A 33 -10.61 -18.88 -11.99
CA ALA A 33 -11.28 -17.58 -11.99
C ALA A 33 -11.52 -17.12 -10.54
N LEU A 34 -10.77 -16.10 -10.12
CA LEU A 34 -10.92 -15.50 -8.80
C LEU A 34 -12.16 -14.59 -8.80
N PRO A 35 -12.94 -14.58 -7.70
CA PRO A 35 -13.92 -13.53 -7.46
C PRO A 35 -13.29 -12.14 -7.63
N ALA A 36 -14.04 -11.16 -8.14
CA ALA A 36 -13.51 -9.85 -8.51
C ALA A 36 -12.76 -9.11 -7.37
N HIS A 37 -13.12 -9.36 -6.10
CA HIS A 37 -12.47 -8.77 -4.92
C HIS A 37 -11.19 -9.50 -4.48
N LEU A 38 -10.92 -10.69 -5.02
CA LEU A 38 -9.70 -11.47 -4.75
C LEU A 38 -8.68 -11.35 -5.87
N THR A 39 -8.95 -10.55 -6.90
CA THR A 39 -7.96 -10.30 -7.95
C THR A 39 -6.78 -9.52 -7.35
N PRO A 40 -5.55 -9.75 -7.84
CA PRO A 40 -4.38 -8.99 -7.40
C PRO A 40 -4.57 -7.48 -7.56
N GLU A 41 -5.29 -7.05 -8.60
CA GLU A 41 -5.65 -5.64 -8.83
C GLU A 41 -6.55 -5.10 -7.70
N ALA A 42 -7.66 -5.78 -7.40
CA ALA A 42 -8.60 -5.34 -6.36
C ALA A 42 -7.93 -5.29 -4.99
N LYS A 43 -7.15 -6.33 -4.67
CA LYS A 43 -6.35 -6.40 -3.44
C LYS A 43 -5.35 -5.25 -3.35
N MET A 44 -4.63 -4.94 -4.44
CA MET A 44 -3.68 -3.82 -4.47
C MET A 44 -4.39 -2.47 -4.27
N ILE A 45 -5.55 -2.26 -4.91
CA ILE A 45 -6.36 -1.06 -4.73
C ILE A 45 -6.80 -0.92 -3.27
N GLU A 46 -7.28 -1.99 -2.63
CA GLU A 46 -7.71 -1.97 -1.23
C GLU A 46 -6.54 -1.69 -0.28
N GLN A 47 -5.38 -2.31 -0.49
CA GLN A 47 -4.17 -2.06 0.30
C GLN A 47 -3.71 -0.60 0.18
N LEU A 48 -3.68 -0.05 -1.04
CA LEU A 48 -3.31 1.35 -1.26
C LEU A 48 -4.33 2.31 -0.63
N ARG A 49 -5.63 2.03 -0.74
CA ARG A 49 -6.67 2.81 -0.04
C ARG A 49 -6.45 2.78 1.46
N PHE A 50 -6.19 1.61 2.02
CA PHE A 50 -5.91 1.46 3.45
C PHE A 50 -4.70 2.31 3.87
N ILE A 51 -3.60 2.25 3.11
CA ILE A 51 -2.39 3.05 3.35
C ILE A 51 -2.72 4.56 3.33
N PHE A 52 -3.44 5.04 2.30
CA PHE A 52 -3.77 6.47 2.19
C PHE A 52 -4.81 6.94 3.22
N ILE A 53 -5.74 6.09 3.63
CA ILE A 53 -6.67 6.40 4.73
C ILE A 53 -5.91 6.47 6.06
N GLY A 54 -5.00 5.51 6.31
CA GLY A 54 -4.14 5.50 7.49
C GLY A 54 -3.25 6.75 7.55
N ALA A 55 -2.66 7.14 6.42
CA ALA A 55 -1.81 8.33 6.32
C ALA A 55 -2.52 9.64 6.71
N LYS A 56 -3.85 9.74 6.54
CA LYS A 56 -4.63 10.91 6.99
C LYS A 56 -4.71 11.04 8.51
N HIS A 57 -4.64 9.92 9.23
CA HIS A 57 -4.77 9.86 10.68
C HIS A 57 -3.41 9.70 11.38
N TRP A 58 -2.37 9.36 10.63
CA TRP A 58 -1.02 9.19 11.15
C TRP A 58 -0.40 10.54 11.50
N GLN A 59 0.18 10.64 12.69
CA GLN A 59 0.77 11.87 13.23
C GLN A 59 2.26 12.05 12.84
N GLY A 60 2.74 11.28 11.87
CA GLY A 60 4.16 11.24 11.51
C GLY A 60 4.97 10.35 12.45
N LEU A 61 6.29 10.46 12.38
CA LEU A 61 7.19 9.50 13.04
C LEU A 61 7.32 9.69 14.56
N GLY A 62 6.69 10.71 15.13
CA GLY A 62 6.96 11.14 16.50
C GLY A 62 8.40 11.61 16.62
N LEU A 63 8.64 12.76 17.24
CA LEU A 63 9.99 13.03 17.72
C LEU A 63 10.31 11.93 18.73
N GLY A 64 11.17 10.98 18.36
CA GLY A 64 11.86 10.16 19.34
C GLY A 64 12.56 11.12 20.30
N ALA A 65 12.01 11.21 21.51
CA ALA A 65 12.65 11.88 22.64
C ALA A 65 13.91 11.13 23.06
#